data_AF-A0A9Q1QJK5-F1
#
_entry.id   AF-A0A9Q1QJK5-F1
#
_cell.length_a   1.000
_cell.length_b   1.000
_cell.length_c   1.000
_cell.angle_alpha   90.00
_cell.angle_beta   90.00
_cell.angle_gamma   90.00
#
_symmetry.space_group_name_H-M   'P 1'
#
loop_
_entity.id
_entity.type
_entity.pdbx_description
1 polymer ?
#
loop_
_entity_poly.entity_id
_entity_poly.type
_entity_poly.pdbx_seq_one_letter_code
_entity_poly.pdbx_strand_id
1 'polypeptide(L)'
;MFVENFTQKPQVLWRPLMLSQAPSIPYRTSHAYLRDMPAFLKFTNVITRHTFCLCYSVMTGEHKCCKTPCNGKTSKGSNPARPYQVVVAATRDRGIGKDGKLPWNLPSDLRYFKELTTTTSTPGRRNAVIMGRKTWESIPQKYRPLPGRLNIVLTRSGKLEAVKLEDLVMCRDLPLALKLLAEPPYSLGVERVFVIGGGQILREALNAPGCEAIHLTDIETNFDCDTFIPRIDASLFCKWCSTGPMVENNIRFSFVTYVHRSISSEESSPSLTDIKCTTSIDPELIRRKQSEFNYLKQVQEIIATPNTGKW
;
A
#
# COMPACT_ATOMS: atom_id res chain seq x y z
N MET A 1 -73.08 -27.48 -2.75
CA MET A 1 -73.63 -26.70 -1.61
C MET A 1 -72.65 -25.57 -1.34
N PHE A 2 -73.07 -24.32 -1.54
CA PHE A 2 -72.42 -23.02 -1.26
C PHE A 2 -71.07 -22.72 -1.97
N VAL A 3 -70.98 -21.90 -3.02
CA VAL A 3 -71.23 -20.43 -3.23
C VAL A 3 -69.95 -19.59 -2.99
N GLU A 4 -69.45 -19.03 -4.10
CA GLU A 4 -68.91 -17.67 -4.37
C GLU A 4 -68.01 -16.93 -3.32
N ASN A 5 -66.98 -16.12 -3.64
CA ASN A 5 -66.96 -15.03 -4.63
C ASN A 5 -65.54 -14.48 -4.93
N PHE A 6 -65.48 -13.74 -6.04
CA PHE A 6 -64.44 -12.95 -6.71
C PHE A 6 -63.61 -11.99 -5.81
N THR A 7 -62.36 -11.62 -6.17
CA THR A 7 -62.06 -10.45 -7.04
C THR A 7 -60.55 -10.38 -7.40
N GLN A 8 -60.20 -10.52 -8.68
CA GLN A 8 -59.68 -9.50 -9.63
C GLN A 8 -58.33 -8.80 -9.35
N LYS A 9 -57.32 -9.13 -10.20
CA LYS A 9 -56.18 -8.25 -10.58
C LYS A 9 -56.68 -7.10 -11.50
N PRO A 10 -55.88 -6.06 -11.82
CA PRO A 10 -54.99 -6.18 -13.00
C PRO A 10 -53.67 -5.38 -12.94
N GLN A 11 -52.80 -5.70 -13.91
CA GLN A 11 -51.56 -5.01 -14.28
C GLN A 11 -51.80 -3.74 -15.10
N VAL A 12 -50.85 -2.79 -15.07
CA VAL A 12 -50.58 -1.79 -16.13
C VAL A 12 -49.07 -1.48 -16.08
N LEU A 13 -48.20 -1.81 -17.06
CA LEU A 13 -47.98 -1.36 -18.45
C LEU A 13 -47.21 -0.02 -18.58
N TRP A 14 -46.10 -0.10 -19.32
CA TRP A 14 -45.11 0.94 -19.65
C TRP A 14 -45.61 1.96 -20.68
N ARG A 15 -45.20 3.24 -20.59
CA ARG A 15 -44.43 3.99 -21.63
C ARG A 15 -44.19 5.49 -21.30
N PRO A 16 -43.22 6.15 -21.97
CA PRO A 16 -42.53 7.36 -21.53
C PRO A 16 -43.06 8.66 -22.16
N LEU A 17 -42.68 9.81 -21.59
CA LEU A 17 -42.80 11.12 -22.25
C LEU A 17 -41.46 11.84 -22.38
N MET A 18 -41.24 12.35 -23.59
CA MET A 18 -40.14 13.19 -24.07
C MET A 18 -40.58 14.67 -24.11
N LEU A 19 -39.58 15.56 -24.12
CA LEU A 19 -39.59 17.00 -24.49
C LEU A 19 -40.23 17.95 -23.44
N SER A 20 -39.75 19.18 -23.18
CA SER A 20 -39.09 20.13 -24.08
C SER A 20 -38.36 21.28 -23.34
N GLN A 21 -37.27 21.76 -23.96
CA GLN A 21 -36.79 23.15 -24.12
C GLN A 21 -36.31 24.05 -22.94
N ALA A 22 -35.17 24.69 -23.21
CA ALA A 22 -34.50 25.77 -22.49
C ALA A 22 -35.18 27.14 -22.67
N PRO A 23 -34.74 28.18 -21.94
CA PRO A 23 -34.04 29.26 -22.65
C PRO A 23 -32.85 29.89 -21.88
N SER A 24 -32.21 30.83 -22.58
CA SER A 24 -30.86 31.36 -22.44
C SER A 24 -30.82 32.90 -22.20
N ILE A 25 -29.88 33.37 -21.35
CA ILE A 25 -29.12 34.66 -21.36
C ILE A 25 -29.94 35.97 -21.09
N PRO A 26 -29.43 37.00 -20.35
CA PRO A 26 -28.51 38.01 -20.92
C PRO A 26 -27.28 38.40 -20.08
N TYR A 27 -26.22 38.77 -20.80
CA TYR A 27 -25.10 39.61 -20.41
C TYR A 27 -25.55 41.05 -20.07
N ARG A 28 -24.88 41.73 -19.13
CA ARG A 28 -24.68 43.19 -19.21
C ARG A 28 -23.41 43.68 -18.51
N THR A 29 -22.71 44.56 -19.21
CA THR A 29 -21.46 45.27 -18.91
C THR A 29 -21.70 46.67 -18.32
N SER A 30 -20.77 47.13 -17.46
CA SER A 30 -20.29 48.54 -17.31
C SER A 30 -19.21 48.59 -16.18
N HIS A 31 -17.92 48.87 -16.43
CA HIS A 31 -17.21 50.18 -16.38
C HIS A 31 -17.49 50.99 -15.09
N ALA A 32 -16.55 51.62 -14.36
CA ALA A 32 -15.09 51.82 -14.39
C ALA A 32 -14.65 52.55 -13.08
N TYR A 33 -13.33 52.58 -12.78
CA TYR A 33 -12.48 53.56 -12.00
C TYR A 33 -11.37 52.79 -11.21
N LEU A 34 -10.11 52.68 -11.69
CA LEU A 34 -8.94 53.58 -11.52
C LEU A 34 -8.68 53.89 -10.02
N ARG A 35 -7.54 53.62 -9.35
CA ARG A 35 -6.07 53.66 -9.61
C ARG A 35 -5.40 52.68 -8.59
N ASP A 36 -4.21 52.10 -8.69
CA ASP A 36 -2.86 52.67 -8.90
C ASP A 36 -1.87 51.56 -9.34
N MET A 37 -0.87 51.96 -10.10
CA MET A 37 0.29 51.22 -10.62
C MET A 37 1.57 51.82 -9.97
N PRO A 38 2.72 51.11 -9.94
CA PRO A 38 3.63 51.17 -11.09
C PRO A 38 4.21 49.81 -11.53
N ALA A 39 4.58 49.81 -12.80
CA ALA A 39 5.13 48.73 -13.61
C ALA A 39 6.67 48.70 -13.64
N PHE A 40 7.19 47.81 -14.50
CA PHE A 40 8.58 47.56 -14.99
C PHE A 40 9.17 46.24 -14.43
N LEU A 41 9.69 45.29 -15.21
CA LEU A 41 10.24 45.27 -16.58
C LEU A 41 9.81 44.01 -17.37
N LYS A 42 9.66 44.18 -18.68
CA LYS A 42 9.67 43.11 -19.70
C LYS A 42 11.11 42.64 -19.93
N PHE A 43 11.32 41.35 -20.17
CA PHE A 43 12.41 40.88 -21.03
C PHE A 43 11.92 39.74 -21.93
N THR A 44 12.25 39.89 -23.20
CA THR A 44 11.97 39.01 -24.33
C THR A 44 13.06 37.93 -24.47
N ASN A 45 12.67 36.83 -25.15
CA ASN A 45 13.49 35.90 -25.94
C ASN A 45 14.81 35.36 -25.35
N VAL A 46 14.86 34.05 -25.07
CA VAL A 46 15.87 33.15 -25.66
C VAL A 46 15.25 31.74 -25.80
N ILE A 47 15.10 31.30 -27.04
CA ILE A 47 14.88 29.89 -27.42
C ILE A 47 16.27 29.25 -27.48
N THR A 48 16.55 28.31 -26.57
CA THR A 48 17.77 27.48 -26.65
C THR A 48 17.39 26.09 -27.15
N ARG A 49 17.68 25.87 -28.45
CA ARG A 49 17.71 24.55 -29.10
C ARG A 49 18.86 23.75 -28.48
N HIS A 50 18.57 22.64 -27.81
CA HIS A 50 19.58 21.60 -27.56
C HIS A 50 19.57 20.60 -28.72
N THR A 51 20.61 20.72 -29.52
CA THR A 51 20.90 19.94 -30.71
C THR A 51 21.25 18.50 -30.35
N PHE A 52 20.59 17.56 -31.03
CA PHE A 52 20.97 16.16 -31.19
C PHE A 52 22.45 16.06 -31.61
N CYS A 53 23.27 15.35 -30.83
CA CYS A 53 24.61 14.95 -31.26
C CYS A 53 24.53 13.52 -31.83
N LEU A 54 24.29 13.43 -33.14
CA LEU A 54 24.56 12.25 -33.95
C LEU A 54 26.01 12.34 -34.42
N CYS A 55 26.92 11.64 -33.75
CA CYS A 55 28.26 11.40 -34.31
C CYS A 55 28.19 10.20 -35.25
N TYR A 56 28.02 10.49 -36.55
CA TYR A 56 28.56 9.62 -37.60
C TYR A 56 30.06 9.89 -37.70
N SER A 57 30.88 8.83 -37.65
CA SER A 57 32.24 8.85 -38.17
C SER A 57 32.45 7.55 -38.94
N VAL A 58 32.86 7.69 -40.19
CA VAL A 58 33.06 6.62 -41.18
C VAL A 58 34.47 6.79 -41.74
N MET A 59 35.14 5.63 -41.93
CA MET A 59 36.47 5.37 -42.54
C MET A 59 37.68 5.77 -41.68
N THR A 60 38.76 5.00 -41.49
CA THR A 60 39.33 3.76 -42.07
C THR A 60 40.47 3.31 -41.15
N GLY A 61 40.87 2.04 -41.14
CA GLY A 61 42.17 1.65 -40.56
C GLY A 61 42.19 0.28 -39.88
N GLU A 62 42.75 -0.70 -40.57
CA GLU A 62 42.91 -2.08 -40.17
C GLU A 62 43.94 -2.33 -39.04
N HIS A 63 43.60 -3.33 -38.22
CA HIS A 63 44.45 -4.28 -37.49
C HIS A 63 45.58 -3.80 -36.54
N LYS A 64 45.37 -3.99 -35.23
CA LYS A 64 46.11 -4.98 -34.43
C LYS A 64 45.38 -5.31 -33.11
N CYS A 65 45.05 -6.59 -32.99
CA CYS A 65 44.41 -7.20 -31.83
C CYS A 65 45.44 -7.41 -30.72
N CYS A 66 45.26 -6.73 -29.58
CA CYS A 66 45.86 -7.16 -28.32
C CYS A 66 44.78 -7.85 -27.49
N LYS A 67 44.84 -9.18 -27.48
CA LYS A 67 44.10 -10.03 -26.56
C LYS A 67 44.71 -9.87 -25.17
N THR A 68 43.95 -9.31 -24.23
CA THR A 68 44.20 -9.53 -22.80
C THR A 68 42.86 -9.86 -22.15
N PRO A 69 42.73 -10.99 -21.45
CA PRO A 69 41.48 -11.34 -20.77
C PRO A 69 41.35 -10.49 -19.50
N CYS A 70 40.51 -9.47 -19.55
CA CYS A 70 40.07 -8.76 -18.35
C CYS A 70 39.16 -9.69 -17.54
N ASN A 71 39.77 -10.29 -16.52
CA ASN A 71 39.12 -11.11 -15.52
C ASN A 71 37.98 -10.32 -14.86
N GLY A 72 36.74 -10.78 -15.06
CA GLY A 72 35.53 -10.12 -14.58
C GLY A 72 35.45 -10.14 -13.05
N LYS A 73 35.97 -9.08 -12.43
CA LYS A 73 35.54 -8.71 -11.08
C LYS A 73 34.20 -7.99 -11.22
N THR A 74 33.10 -8.74 -11.13
CA THR A 74 31.79 -8.16 -10.85
C THR A 74 31.86 -7.49 -9.50
N SER A 75 32.08 -6.19 -9.49
CA SER A 75 31.84 -5.35 -8.32
C SER A 75 30.37 -5.54 -7.92
N LYS A 76 30.13 -6.25 -6.81
CA LYS A 76 28.86 -6.16 -6.06
C LYS A 76 28.76 -4.72 -5.52
N GLY A 77 28.38 -3.79 -6.39
CA GLY A 77 27.84 -2.51 -5.98
C GLY A 77 26.43 -2.77 -5.48
N SER A 78 26.29 -3.07 -4.19
CA SER A 78 24.98 -3.13 -3.56
C SER A 78 24.42 -1.71 -3.51
N ASN A 79 23.71 -1.30 -4.56
CA ASN A 79 22.76 -0.20 -4.41
C ASN A 79 21.78 -0.67 -3.31
N PRO A 80 21.69 0.00 -2.15
CA PRO A 80 20.85 -0.50 -1.07
C PRO A 80 19.41 -0.51 -1.58
N ALA A 81 18.86 -1.71 -1.75
CA ALA A 81 17.48 -1.88 -2.16
C ALA A 81 16.56 -1.14 -1.18
N ARG A 82 15.48 -0.54 -1.68
CA ARG A 82 14.51 0.18 -0.85
C ARG A 82 14.05 -0.71 0.32
N PRO A 83 14.17 -0.27 1.59
CA PRO A 83 13.63 -1.04 2.71
C PRO A 83 12.10 -1.10 2.65
N TYR A 84 11.54 -2.12 3.29
CA TYR A 84 10.10 -2.36 3.29
C TYR A 84 9.62 -2.94 4.62
N GLN A 85 8.30 -2.95 4.78
CA GLN A 85 7.61 -3.53 5.92
C GLN A 85 6.65 -4.62 5.43
N VAL A 86 6.34 -5.59 6.27
CA VAL A 86 5.36 -6.65 5.97
C VAL A 86 4.07 -6.36 6.70
N VAL A 87 2.93 -6.56 6.04
CA VAL A 87 1.61 -6.55 6.68
C VAL A 87 0.92 -7.87 6.39
N VAL A 88 0.56 -8.61 7.43
CA VAL A 88 0.00 -9.95 7.29
C VAL A 88 -0.92 -10.29 8.47
N ALA A 89 -2.03 -10.96 8.19
CA ALA A 89 -2.85 -11.63 9.20
C ALA A 89 -2.55 -13.12 9.16
N ALA A 90 -2.28 -13.73 10.31
CA ALA A 90 -1.95 -15.15 10.38
C ALA A 90 -2.49 -15.81 11.65
N THR A 91 -2.81 -17.10 11.55
CA THR A 91 -3.14 -17.93 12.70
C THR A 91 -1.92 -18.24 13.57
N ARG A 92 -2.14 -18.86 14.73
CA ARG A 92 -1.09 -19.41 15.61
C ARG A 92 -0.09 -20.29 14.85
N ASP A 93 -0.60 -21.12 13.94
CA ASP A 93 0.20 -22.02 13.09
C ASP A 93 0.74 -21.34 11.83
N ARG A 94 0.67 -20.01 11.74
CA ARG A 94 1.14 -19.19 10.61
C ARG A 94 0.40 -19.44 9.30
N GLY A 95 -0.84 -19.93 9.38
CA GLY A 95 -1.76 -20.03 8.25
C GLY A 95 -2.31 -18.66 7.88
N ILE A 96 -2.34 -18.34 6.57
CA ILE A 96 -2.76 -17.03 6.05
C ILE A 96 -3.87 -17.12 5.00
N GLY A 97 -4.19 -18.32 4.53
CA GLY A 97 -5.06 -18.49 3.37
C GLY A 97 -5.53 -19.92 3.17
N LYS A 98 -6.70 -20.04 2.55
CA LYS A 98 -7.29 -21.30 2.06
C LYS A 98 -7.94 -21.03 0.71
N ASP A 99 -7.65 -21.85 -0.30
CA ASP A 99 -8.24 -21.77 -1.65
C ASP A 99 -8.13 -20.37 -2.27
N GLY A 100 -7.03 -19.66 -2.00
CA GLY A 100 -6.78 -18.30 -2.49
C GLY A 100 -7.61 -17.20 -1.82
N LYS A 101 -8.28 -17.48 -0.69
CA LYS A 101 -9.06 -16.53 0.09
C LYS A 101 -8.61 -16.50 1.56
N LEU A 102 -9.02 -15.44 2.27
CA LEU A 102 -8.89 -15.39 3.72
C LEU A 102 -9.92 -16.35 4.36
N PRO A 103 -9.53 -17.26 5.26
CA PRO A 103 -10.45 -18.18 5.94
C PRO A 103 -11.39 -17.50 6.95
N TRP A 104 -11.13 -16.23 7.25
CA TRP A 104 -11.86 -15.42 8.23
C TRP A 104 -12.41 -14.14 7.60
N ASN A 105 -13.38 -13.54 8.29
CA ASN A 105 -13.92 -12.23 7.97
C ASN A 105 -13.72 -11.29 9.17
N LEU A 106 -12.71 -10.42 9.07
CA LEU A 106 -12.34 -9.46 10.10
C LEU A 106 -12.34 -8.04 9.53
N PRO A 107 -13.50 -7.34 9.49
CA PRO A 107 -13.58 -5.95 9.04
C PRO A 107 -12.61 -5.01 9.77
N SER A 108 -12.34 -5.26 11.06
CA SER A 108 -11.38 -4.49 11.85
C SER A 108 -9.94 -4.64 11.35
N ASP A 109 -9.55 -5.85 10.91
CA ASP A 109 -8.25 -6.10 10.29
C ASP A 109 -8.11 -5.39 8.94
N LEU A 110 -9.15 -5.44 8.09
CA LEU A 110 -9.15 -4.74 6.81
C LEU A 110 -9.08 -3.22 6.97
N ARG A 111 -9.71 -2.66 8.02
CA ARG A 111 -9.60 -1.25 8.37
C ARG A 111 -8.19 -0.90 8.79
N TYR A 112 -7.60 -1.69 9.71
CA TYR A 112 -6.22 -1.51 10.16
C TYR A 112 -5.23 -1.58 8.98
N PHE A 113 -5.37 -2.58 8.11
CA PHE A 113 -4.59 -2.72 6.88
C PHE A 113 -4.69 -1.49 5.99
N LYS A 114 -5.91 -0.99 5.75
CA LYS A 114 -6.13 0.21 4.93
C LYS A 114 -5.43 1.40 5.56
N GLU A 115 -5.70 1.69 6.83
CA GLU A 115 -5.14 2.86 7.54
C GLU A 115 -3.62 2.84 7.57
N LEU A 116 -3.03 1.70 7.91
CA LEU A 116 -1.58 1.50 7.96
C LEU A 116 -0.94 1.73 6.59
N THR A 117 -1.52 1.12 5.54
CA THR A 117 -0.95 1.19 4.19
C THR A 117 -1.26 2.50 3.46
N THR A 118 -2.25 3.30 3.88
CA THR A 118 -2.53 4.60 3.25
C THR A 118 -1.92 5.79 4.00
N THR A 119 -1.64 5.67 5.30
CA THR A 119 -1.12 6.78 6.10
C THR A 119 0.28 7.19 5.67
N THR A 120 0.45 8.47 5.34
CA THR A 120 1.75 9.10 5.14
C THR A 120 1.96 10.23 6.15
N SER A 121 3.22 10.47 6.51
CA SER A 121 3.63 11.58 7.36
C SER A 121 3.89 12.84 6.53
N THR A 122 4.30 12.67 5.27
CA THR A 122 4.61 13.75 4.34
C THR A 122 3.40 14.07 3.45
N PRO A 123 2.86 15.30 3.46
CA PRO A 123 1.82 15.72 2.52
C PRO A 123 2.26 15.54 1.06
N GLY A 124 1.34 15.08 0.21
CA GLY A 124 1.62 14.84 -1.20
C GLY A 124 2.37 13.55 -1.52
N ARG A 125 2.84 12.80 -0.51
CA ARG A 125 3.36 11.44 -0.71
C ARG A 125 2.27 10.39 -0.55
N ARG A 126 2.51 9.23 -1.15
CA ARG A 126 1.72 8.01 -0.98
C ARG A 126 2.61 6.85 -0.53
N ASN A 127 2.01 5.73 -0.13
CA ASN A 127 2.75 4.49 0.09
C ASN A 127 2.62 3.54 -1.10
N ALA A 128 3.48 2.53 -1.15
CA ALA A 128 3.41 1.44 -2.10
C ALA A 128 3.05 0.11 -1.43
N VAL A 129 2.26 -0.71 -2.12
CA VAL A 129 1.92 -2.07 -1.71
C VAL A 129 2.41 -3.05 -2.78
N ILE A 130 3.22 -4.02 -2.37
CA ILE A 130 3.77 -5.07 -3.22
C ILE A 130 3.02 -6.36 -2.92
N MET A 131 2.48 -6.98 -3.96
CA MET A 131 1.73 -8.23 -3.83
C MET A 131 1.99 -9.20 -4.99
N GLY A 132 1.69 -10.47 -4.76
CA GLY A 132 1.75 -11.49 -5.81
C GLY A 132 0.50 -11.51 -6.67
N ARG A 133 0.64 -12.03 -7.89
CA ARG A 133 -0.48 -12.21 -8.83
C ARG A 133 -1.72 -12.87 -8.22
N LYS A 134 -1.56 -13.97 -7.46
CA LYS A 134 -2.70 -14.66 -6.82
C LYS A 134 -3.40 -13.79 -5.77
N THR A 135 -2.64 -13.03 -4.99
CA THR A 135 -3.19 -12.07 -4.03
C THR A 135 -3.92 -10.96 -4.76
N TRP A 136 -3.36 -10.43 -5.84
CA TRP A 136 -4.07 -9.48 -6.70
C TRP A 136 -5.40 -10.05 -7.23
N GLU A 137 -5.40 -11.28 -7.74
CA GLU A 137 -6.61 -11.94 -8.25
C GLU A 137 -7.67 -12.19 -7.15
N SER A 138 -7.25 -12.44 -5.90
CA SER A 138 -8.15 -12.62 -4.76
C SER A 138 -8.86 -11.35 -4.30
N ILE A 139 -8.31 -10.17 -4.61
CA ILE A 139 -8.93 -8.89 -4.22
C ILE A 139 -10.16 -8.65 -5.11
N PRO A 140 -11.34 -8.36 -4.55
CA PRO A 140 -12.52 -8.07 -5.35
C PRO A 140 -12.26 -6.95 -6.35
N GLN A 141 -12.75 -7.09 -7.58
CA GLN A 141 -12.44 -6.17 -8.68
C GLN A 141 -12.80 -4.70 -8.37
N LYS A 142 -13.86 -4.47 -7.58
CA LYS A 142 -14.26 -3.13 -7.11
C LYS A 142 -13.23 -2.42 -6.20
N TYR A 143 -12.28 -3.16 -5.65
CA TYR A 143 -11.20 -2.64 -4.79
C TYR A 143 -9.83 -2.68 -5.47
N ARG A 144 -9.78 -3.04 -6.76
CA ARG A 144 -8.55 -3.05 -7.55
C ARG A 144 -8.51 -1.86 -8.51
N PRO A 145 -7.40 -1.09 -8.55
CA PRO A 145 -6.26 -1.11 -7.63
C PRO A 145 -6.66 -0.60 -6.24
N LEU A 146 -5.87 -0.92 -5.21
CA LEU A 146 -6.13 -0.43 -3.86
C LEU A 146 -5.98 1.10 -3.83
N PRO A 147 -7.03 1.88 -3.52
CA PRO A 147 -7.00 3.34 -3.68
C PRO A 147 -6.03 4.00 -2.70
N GLY A 148 -5.45 5.13 -3.13
CA GLY A 148 -4.52 5.95 -2.34
C GLY A 148 -3.11 5.37 -2.21
N ARG A 149 -2.78 4.31 -2.97
CA ARG A 149 -1.52 3.56 -2.89
C ARG A 149 -1.01 3.24 -4.28
N LEU A 150 0.31 3.19 -4.43
CA LEU A 150 0.94 2.57 -5.59
C LEU A 150 0.85 1.05 -5.46
N ASN A 151 0.17 0.37 -6.36
CA ASN A 151 0.03 -1.08 -6.35
C ASN A 151 1.12 -1.68 -7.25
N ILE A 152 1.91 -2.60 -6.70
CA ILE A 152 2.92 -3.34 -7.44
C ILE A 152 2.57 -4.82 -7.42
N VAL A 153 2.33 -5.39 -8.61
CA VAL A 153 1.97 -6.80 -8.75
C VAL A 153 3.14 -7.56 -9.34
N LEU A 154 3.59 -8.57 -8.59
CA LEU A 154 4.65 -9.47 -9.02
C LEU A 154 4.08 -10.59 -9.90
N THR A 155 4.50 -10.62 -11.16
CA THR A 155 4.11 -11.65 -12.13
C THR A 155 5.26 -12.03 -13.06
N ARG A 156 5.36 -13.31 -13.40
CA ARG A 156 6.35 -13.83 -14.36
C ARG A 156 5.87 -13.76 -15.81
N SER A 157 4.56 -13.79 -16.04
CA SER A 157 3.97 -13.89 -17.38
C SER A 157 3.81 -12.55 -18.09
N GLY A 158 3.98 -11.41 -17.39
CA GLY A 158 3.79 -10.05 -17.90
C GLY A 158 2.35 -9.70 -18.34
N LYS A 159 1.50 -10.72 -18.57
CA LYS A 159 0.11 -10.63 -19.01
C LYS A 159 -0.81 -10.62 -17.80
N LEU A 160 -0.90 -9.48 -17.12
CA LEU A 160 -2.19 -9.05 -16.57
C LEU A 160 -2.86 -8.26 -17.69
N GLU A 161 -4.17 -8.36 -17.87
CA GLU A 161 -4.86 -7.48 -18.82
C GLU A 161 -4.49 -6.04 -18.49
N ALA A 162 -3.70 -5.45 -19.40
CA ALA A 162 -2.96 -4.23 -19.20
C ALA A 162 -3.93 -3.05 -19.31
N VAL A 163 -4.87 -2.96 -18.38
CA VAL A 163 -5.49 -1.68 -18.09
C VAL A 163 -4.36 -0.85 -17.49
N LYS A 164 -3.84 0.10 -18.28
CA LYS A 164 -2.87 1.10 -17.82
C LYS A 164 -3.54 1.95 -16.74
N LEU A 165 -3.59 1.41 -15.53
CA LEU A 165 -4.03 2.12 -14.34
C LEU A 165 -2.80 2.87 -13.82
N GLU A 166 -2.92 4.17 -13.64
CA GLU A 166 -1.82 5.05 -13.19
C GLU A 166 -1.21 4.58 -11.85
N ASP A 167 -2.01 3.87 -11.05
CA ASP A 167 -1.67 3.37 -9.73
C ASP A 167 -1.26 1.88 -9.72
N LEU A 168 -0.98 1.28 -10.88
CA LEU A 168 -0.57 -0.12 -11.01
C LEU A 168 0.74 -0.26 -11.79
N VAL A 169 1.71 -0.93 -11.17
CA VAL A 169 3.00 -1.30 -11.78
C VAL A 169 3.17 -2.81 -11.73
N MET A 170 3.63 -3.39 -12.84
CA MET A 170 3.93 -4.82 -12.92
C MET A 170 5.44 -5.04 -12.81
N CYS A 171 5.86 -5.90 -11.89
CA CYS A 171 7.25 -6.29 -11.72
C CYS A 171 7.41 -7.80 -11.81
N ARG A 172 8.60 -8.27 -12.18
CA ARG A 172 8.86 -9.72 -12.29
C ARG A 172 9.08 -10.40 -10.94
N ASP A 173 9.75 -9.70 -10.04
CA ASP A 173 10.24 -10.21 -8.77
C ASP A 173 10.39 -9.07 -7.75
N LEU A 174 10.51 -9.45 -6.47
CA LEU A 174 10.62 -8.50 -5.36
C LEU A 174 11.88 -7.61 -5.46
N PRO A 175 13.09 -8.14 -5.76
CA PRO A 175 14.27 -7.30 -5.91
C PRO A 175 14.13 -6.22 -6.97
N LEU A 176 13.54 -6.53 -8.13
CA LEU A 176 13.30 -5.54 -9.18
C LEU A 176 12.30 -4.47 -8.74
N ALA A 177 11.23 -4.85 -8.02
CA ALA A 177 10.27 -3.90 -7.47
C ALA A 177 10.91 -2.94 -6.46
N LEU A 178 11.75 -3.45 -5.55
CA LEU A 178 12.46 -2.63 -4.56
C LEU A 178 13.48 -1.71 -5.22
N LYS A 179 14.17 -2.17 -6.27
CA LYS A 179 15.05 -1.33 -7.08
C LYS A 179 14.28 -0.20 -7.77
N LEU A 180 13.15 -0.52 -8.40
CA LEU A 180 12.28 0.49 -9.03
C LEU A 180 11.79 1.54 -8.03
N LEU A 181 11.45 1.13 -6.81
CA LEU A 181 11.02 2.02 -5.73
C LEU A 181 12.17 2.84 -5.10
N ALA A 182 13.42 2.46 -5.33
CA ALA A 182 14.61 3.21 -4.92
C ALA A 182 14.96 4.34 -5.89
N GLU A 183 14.44 4.30 -7.12
CA GLU A 183 14.76 5.26 -8.17
C GLU A 183 13.64 6.30 -8.39
N PRO A 184 13.95 7.52 -8.85
CA PRO A 184 12.95 8.50 -9.27
C PRO A 184 12.06 7.97 -10.41
N PRO A 185 10.78 8.37 -10.49
CA PRO A 185 10.09 9.32 -9.60
C PRO A 185 9.58 8.67 -8.30
N TYR A 186 9.62 7.35 -8.19
CA TYR A 186 9.03 6.63 -7.06
C TYR A 186 9.75 6.93 -5.75
N SER A 187 11.07 7.12 -5.79
CA SER A 187 11.83 7.45 -4.59
C SER A 187 11.39 8.75 -3.90
N LEU A 188 10.87 9.71 -4.69
CA LEU A 188 10.40 11.02 -4.22
C LEU A 188 8.93 11.00 -3.78
N GLY A 189 8.09 10.23 -4.48
CA GLY A 189 6.63 10.18 -4.25
C GLY A 189 6.15 9.07 -3.31
N VAL A 190 6.93 7.99 -3.14
CA VAL A 190 6.60 6.88 -2.26
C VAL A 190 7.30 7.07 -0.91
N GLU A 191 6.54 7.09 0.19
CA GLU A 191 7.08 7.20 1.55
C GLU A 191 7.47 5.83 2.11
N ARG A 192 6.48 4.94 2.33
CA ARG A 192 6.70 3.58 2.83
C ARG A 192 6.33 2.52 1.80
N VAL A 193 6.98 1.37 1.91
CA VAL A 193 6.76 0.19 1.06
C VAL A 193 6.26 -0.96 1.92
N PHE A 194 5.13 -1.54 1.54
CA PHE A 194 4.53 -2.67 2.26
C PHE A 194 4.45 -3.89 1.37
N VAL A 195 4.98 -5.03 1.84
CA VAL A 195 4.76 -6.34 1.23
C VAL A 195 3.55 -6.98 1.90
N ILE A 196 2.51 -7.27 1.12
CA ILE A 196 1.18 -7.64 1.65
C ILE A 196 0.75 -9.08 1.34
N GLY A 197 1.60 -9.88 0.68
CA GLY A 197 1.28 -11.24 0.27
C GLY A 197 1.64 -11.56 -1.19
N GLY A 198 1.44 -12.77 -1.68
CA GLY A 198 0.92 -13.95 -0.98
C GLY A 198 2.03 -14.81 -0.37
N GLY A 199 1.70 -16.04 0.02
CA GLY A 199 2.61 -16.92 0.78
C GLY A 199 4.00 -17.12 0.17
N GLN A 200 4.13 -17.15 -1.17
CA GLN A 200 5.44 -17.25 -1.81
C GLN A 200 6.31 -16.01 -1.54
N ILE A 201 5.76 -14.81 -1.72
CA ILE A 201 6.50 -13.55 -1.54
C ILE A 201 6.78 -13.33 -0.06
N LEU A 202 5.83 -13.65 0.82
CA LEU A 202 6.04 -13.55 2.26
C LEU A 202 7.13 -14.49 2.77
N ARG A 203 7.28 -15.69 2.19
CA ARG A 203 8.42 -16.59 2.50
C ARG A 203 9.77 -15.97 2.16
N GLU A 204 9.84 -15.22 1.07
CA GLU A 204 11.08 -14.56 0.61
C GLU A 204 11.33 -13.23 1.35
N ALA A 205 10.28 -12.56 1.82
CA ALA A 205 10.35 -11.20 2.36
C ALA A 205 10.41 -11.12 3.90
N LEU A 206 9.70 -11.99 4.61
CA LEU A 206 9.40 -11.79 6.04
C LEU A 206 10.64 -11.76 6.94
N ASN A 207 11.62 -12.64 6.70
CA ASN A 207 12.86 -12.70 7.46
C ASN A 207 14.07 -12.19 6.66
N ALA A 208 13.85 -11.44 5.57
CA ALA A 208 14.93 -10.90 4.76
C ALA A 208 15.50 -9.61 5.38
N PRO A 209 16.80 -9.31 5.17
CA PRO A 209 17.45 -8.16 5.80
C PRO A 209 16.88 -6.80 5.38
N GLY A 210 16.12 -6.73 4.28
CA GLY A 210 15.43 -5.51 3.84
C GLY A 210 14.10 -5.24 4.54
N CYS A 211 13.61 -6.16 5.38
CA CYS A 211 12.36 -6.04 6.11
C CYS A 211 12.59 -5.33 7.46
N GLU A 212 12.15 -4.08 7.57
CA GLU A 212 12.34 -3.26 8.77
C GLU A 212 11.34 -3.57 9.88
N ALA A 213 10.11 -3.93 9.51
CA ALA A 213 9.03 -4.21 10.46
C ALA A 213 8.00 -5.19 9.90
N ILE A 214 7.36 -5.92 10.81
CA ILE A 214 6.28 -6.86 10.52
C ILE A 214 5.06 -6.45 11.34
N HIS A 215 3.99 -6.04 10.66
CA HIS A 215 2.68 -5.79 11.24
C HIS A 215 1.85 -7.07 11.09
N LEU A 216 1.74 -7.79 12.20
CA LEU A 216 1.04 -9.06 12.30
C LEU A 216 -0.33 -8.84 12.97
N THR A 217 -1.40 -9.21 12.30
CA THR A 217 -2.67 -9.52 12.96
C THR A 217 -2.59 -10.97 13.43
N ASP A 218 -2.35 -11.16 14.73
CA ASP A 218 -2.15 -12.47 15.36
C ASP A 218 -3.51 -13.06 15.74
N ILE A 219 -3.98 -14.01 14.94
CA ILE A 219 -5.29 -14.64 15.08
C ILE A 219 -5.14 -15.89 15.94
N GLU A 220 -5.85 -15.91 17.07
CA GLU A 220 -5.76 -17.00 18.03
C GLU A 220 -6.62 -18.22 17.68
N THR A 221 -7.63 -18.01 16.83
CA THR A 221 -8.51 -19.07 16.34
C THR A 221 -7.81 -19.89 15.25
N ASN A 222 -7.90 -21.21 15.34
CA ASN A 222 -7.36 -22.10 14.32
C ASN A 222 -8.34 -22.22 13.14
N PHE A 223 -7.81 -22.17 11.93
CA PHE A 223 -8.54 -22.36 10.68
C PHE A 223 -7.81 -23.37 9.80
N ASP A 224 -8.54 -24.13 8.99
CA ASP A 224 -7.93 -24.94 7.94
C ASP A 224 -7.30 -24.01 6.90
N CYS A 225 -5.98 -24.14 6.71
CA CYS A 225 -5.18 -23.29 5.83
C CYS A 225 -4.33 -24.17 4.91
N ASP A 226 -4.14 -23.72 3.67
CA ASP A 226 -3.22 -24.34 2.71
C ASP A 226 -1.96 -23.50 2.45
N THR A 227 -2.01 -22.23 2.87
CA THR A 227 -0.97 -21.25 2.61
C THR A 227 -0.44 -20.74 3.94
N PHE A 228 0.87 -20.90 4.12
CA PHE A 228 1.56 -20.57 5.37
C PHE A 228 2.74 -19.63 5.13
N ILE A 229 3.02 -18.79 6.13
CA ILE A 229 4.22 -17.96 6.23
C ILE A 229 5.26 -18.64 7.13
N PRO A 230 6.56 -18.34 6.98
CA PRO A 230 7.55 -18.84 7.92
C PRO A 230 7.33 -18.21 9.30
N ARG A 231 7.86 -18.85 10.35
CA ARG A 231 7.91 -18.21 11.67
C ARG A 231 8.79 -16.96 11.61
N ILE A 232 8.37 -15.93 12.34
CA ILE A 232 9.18 -14.72 12.53
C ILE A 232 10.45 -15.10 13.29
N ASP A 233 11.61 -14.78 12.73
CA ASP A 233 12.89 -15.08 13.35
C ASP A 233 13.15 -14.14 14.54
N ALA A 234 13.16 -14.68 15.75
CA ALA A 234 13.37 -13.93 16.98
C ALA A 234 14.80 -13.38 17.14
N SER A 235 15.77 -13.90 16.38
CA SER A 235 17.13 -13.38 16.32
C SER A 235 17.22 -12.11 15.44
N LEU A 236 16.33 -11.97 14.46
CA LEU A 236 16.25 -10.81 13.58
C LEU A 236 15.25 -9.76 14.07
N PHE A 237 14.16 -10.19 14.70
CA PHE A 237 13.07 -9.30 15.09
C PHE A 237 12.79 -9.34 16.59
N CYS A 238 12.36 -8.21 17.15
CA CYS A 238 11.79 -8.14 18.50
C CYS A 238 10.36 -7.57 18.44
N LYS A 239 9.50 -8.04 19.36
CA LYS A 239 8.14 -7.52 19.50
C LYS A 239 8.23 -6.09 20.06
N TRP A 240 7.71 -5.13 19.32
CA TRP A 240 7.74 -3.71 19.67
C TRP A 240 6.48 -3.29 20.43
N CYS A 241 5.31 -3.59 19.87
CA CYS A 241 4.04 -3.26 20.50
C CYS A 241 2.96 -4.29 20.18
N SER A 242 1.92 -4.29 21.00
CA SER A 242 0.75 -5.15 20.89
C SER A 242 -0.47 -4.37 21.34
N THR A 243 -1.58 -4.50 20.63
CA THR A 243 -2.87 -4.18 21.23
C THR A 243 -3.26 -5.26 22.25
N GLY A 244 -4.22 -4.94 23.11
CA GLY A 244 -4.95 -5.97 23.86
C GLY A 244 -5.72 -6.92 22.93
N PRO A 245 -6.15 -8.08 23.43
CA PRO A 245 -6.95 -9.01 22.65
C PRO A 245 -8.29 -8.39 22.29
N MET A 246 -8.67 -8.49 21.03
CA MET A 246 -9.94 -8.07 20.48
C MET A 246 -10.75 -9.30 20.08
N VAL A 247 -12.07 -9.18 20.06
CA VAL A 247 -12.98 -10.24 19.58
C VAL A 247 -13.94 -9.64 18.55
N GLU A 248 -13.96 -10.22 17.36
CA GLU A 248 -14.87 -9.86 16.26
C GLU A 248 -15.34 -11.16 15.61
N ASN A 249 -16.64 -11.34 15.39
CA ASN A 249 -17.20 -12.55 14.77
C ASN A 249 -16.75 -13.88 15.43
N ASN A 250 -16.66 -13.91 16.77
CA ASN A 250 -16.13 -15.04 17.57
C ASN A 250 -14.66 -15.40 17.29
N ILE A 251 -13.90 -14.50 16.68
CA ILE A 251 -12.48 -14.67 16.43
C ILE A 251 -11.72 -13.74 17.36
N ARG A 252 -10.83 -14.30 18.17
CA ARG A 252 -9.91 -13.53 19.01
C ARG A 252 -8.64 -13.23 18.25
N PHE A 253 -8.22 -11.97 18.24
CA PHE A 253 -6.99 -11.54 17.58
C PHE A 253 -6.38 -10.31 18.26
N SER A 254 -5.12 -10.01 17.93
CA SER A 254 -4.45 -8.78 18.34
C SER A 254 -3.58 -8.22 17.21
N PHE A 255 -3.36 -6.90 17.20
CA PHE A 255 -2.40 -6.28 16.30
C PHE A 255 -1.04 -6.21 16.98
N VAL A 256 -0.04 -6.85 16.39
CA VAL A 256 1.32 -6.96 16.91
C VAL A 256 2.28 -6.38 15.89
N THR A 257 3.18 -5.50 16.32
CA THR A 257 4.27 -5.02 15.47
C THR A 257 5.59 -5.56 15.98
N TYR A 258 6.37 -6.16 15.07
CA TYR A 258 7.76 -6.53 15.28
C TYR A 258 8.65 -5.57 14.50
N VAL A 259 9.81 -5.25 15.07
CA VAL A 259 10.82 -4.39 14.42
C VAL A 259 12.12 -5.17 14.30
N HIS A 260 12.84 -4.96 13.20
CA HIS A 260 14.15 -5.56 12.98
C HIS A 260 15.10 -5.06 14.06
N ARG A 261 15.88 -5.96 14.65
CA ARG A 261 16.96 -5.63 15.57
C ARG A 261 18.06 -4.97 14.73
N SER A 262 18.23 -3.67 14.86
CA SER A 262 19.40 -3.01 14.30
C SER A 262 20.64 -3.56 15.03
N ILE A 263 21.55 -4.21 14.31
CA ILE A 263 22.86 -4.56 14.85
C ILE A 263 23.62 -3.24 15.04
N SER A 264 23.67 -2.74 16.28
CA SER A 264 24.72 -1.80 16.66
C SER A 264 26.02 -2.61 16.75
N SER A 265 26.90 -2.46 15.78
CA SER A 265 28.28 -2.91 15.91
C SER A 265 28.96 -2.11 17.01
N GLU A 266 29.09 -2.69 18.20
CA GLU A 266 30.35 -2.76 18.95
C GLU A 266 30.15 -3.60 20.24
N GLU A 267 31.20 -4.35 20.55
CA GLU A 267 31.28 -5.35 21.62
C GLU A 267 31.33 -4.69 23.01
N SER A 268 30.42 -5.09 23.91
CA SER A 268 30.73 -5.37 25.31
C SER A 268 29.49 -5.98 26.00
N SER A 269 29.63 -7.23 26.43
CA SER A 269 28.89 -7.95 27.52
C SER A 269 27.44 -7.53 27.86
N PRO A 270 26.45 -8.46 27.83
CA PRO A 270 25.06 -8.09 28.05
C PRO A 270 24.74 -7.94 29.54
N SER A 271 24.59 -6.69 30.00
CA SER A 271 23.66 -6.37 31.08
C SER A 271 22.30 -6.01 30.48
N LEU A 272 21.27 -6.75 30.87
CA LEU A 272 19.88 -6.58 30.47
C LEU A 272 19.32 -5.24 30.96
N THR A 273 19.43 -4.17 30.18
CA THR A 273 18.47 -3.05 30.18
C THR A 273 18.64 -2.20 28.92
N ASP A 274 17.51 -1.98 28.23
CA ASP A 274 17.23 -0.90 27.27
C ASP A 274 18.05 -0.82 25.97
N ILE A 275 17.75 -1.73 25.03
CA ILE A 275 18.08 -1.54 23.62
C ILE A 275 17.11 -0.50 23.03
N LYS A 276 17.60 0.74 22.85
CA LYS A 276 16.88 1.80 22.15
C LYS A 276 16.89 1.52 20.64
N CYS A 277 15.77 1.00 20.13
CA CYS A 277 15.58 0.69 18.71
C CYS A 277 15.47 1.98 17.89
N THR A 278 16.51 2.35 17.15
CA THR A 278 16.47 3.46 16.20
C THR A 278 15.90 2.95 14.88
N THR A 279 14.59 3.10 14.69
CA THR A 279 13.93 2.81 13.41
C THR A 279 13.41 4.11 12.79
N SER A 280 13.24 4.12 11.47
CA SER A 280 12.55 5.14 10.67
C SER A 280 11.06 5.29 10.99
N ILE A 281 10.57 4.55 11.99
CA ILE A 281 9.20 4.49 12.44
C ILE A 281 9.08 5.52 13.56
N ASP A 282 8.32 6.61 13.33
CA ASP A 282 7.97 7.54 14.40
C ASP A 282 7.10 6.80 15.45
N PRO A 283 7.64 6.46 16.64
CA PRO A 283 6.91 5.72 17.65
C PRO A 283 5.75 6.53 18.22
N GLU A 284 5.84 7.86 18.14
CA GLU A 284 4.85 8.81 18.61
C GLU A 284 3.61 8.80 17.73
N LEU A 285 3.77 8.68 16.41
CA LEU A 285 2.67 8.67 15.44
C LEU A 285 1.80 7.40 15.58
N ILE A 286 2.43 6.23 15.75
CA ILE A 286 1.69 4.97 15.95
C ILE A 286 0.99 4.99 17.32
N ARG A 287 1.69 5.43 18.37
CA ARG A 287 1.11 5.52 19.72
C ARG A 287 -0.05 6.52 19.78
N ARG A 288 0.09 7.72 19.21
CA ARG A 288 -0.98 8.74 19.16
C ARG A 288 -2.20 8.22 18.40
N LYS A 289 -2.00 7.57 17.25
CA LYS A 289 -3.10 6.99 16.47
C LYS A 289 -3.77 5.79 17.17
N GLN A 290 -3.03 4.99 17.92
CA GLN A 290 -3.60 3.91 18.74
C GLN A 290 -4.42 4.45 19.91
N SER A 291 -3.95 5.49 20.58
CA SER A 291 -4.72 6.17 21.63
C SER A 291 -5.99 6.82 21.08
N GLU A 292 -5.90 7.45 19.91
CA GLU A 292 -7.05 8.02 19.20
C GLU A 292 -8.05 6.94 18.76
N PHE A 293 -7.57 5.81 18.23
CA PHE A 293 -8.41 4.66 17.88
C PHE A 293 -9.15 4.07 19.09
N ASN A 294 -8.45 3.90 20.22
CA ASN A 294 -9.04 3.40 21.46
C ASN A 294 -10.09 4.38 22.01
N TYR A 295 -9.80 5.69 21.94
CA TYR A 295 -10.76 6.73 22.33
C TYR A 295 -12.00 6.72 21.45
N LEU A 296 -11.84 6.67 20.12
CA LEU A 296 -12.96 6.61 19.18
C LEU A 296 -13.81 5.35 19.37
N LYS A 297 -13.18 4.21 19.69
CA LYS A 297 -13.89 2.96 20.03
C LYS A 297 -14.71 3.12 21.30
N GLN A 298 -14.16 3.72 22.36
CA GLN A 298 -14.90 4.02 23.58
C GLN A 298 -16.08 4.96 23.33
N VAL A 299 -15.88 6.02 22.54
CA VAL A 299 -16.97 6.95 22.18
C VAL A 299 -18.08 6.23 21.41
N GLN A 300 -17.73 5.35 20.47
CA GLN A 300 -18.71 4.54 19.73
C GLN A 300 -19.45 3.56 20.63
N GLU A 301 -18.78 2.93 21.60
CA GLU A 301 -19.41 2.05 22.59
C GLU A 301 -20.39 2.81 23.49
N ILE A 302 -20.04 4.03 23.92
CA ILE A 302 -20.93 4.90 24.71
C ILE A 302 -22.18 5.29 23.90
N ILE A 303 -22.01 5.68 22.63
CA ILE A 303 -23.14 6.05 21.75
C ILE A 303 -24.02 4.82 21.44
N ALA A 304 -23.42 3.64 21.30
CA ALA A 304 -24.13 2.41 20.95
C ALA A 304 -24.90 1.79 22.13
N THR A 305 -24.65 2.22 23.38
CA THR A 305 -25.33 1.71 24.56
C THR A 305 -26.51 2.63 24.91
N PRO A 306 -27.78 2.24 24.67
CA PRO A 306 -28.92 3.06 25.06
C PRO A 306 -28.95 3.14 26.59
N ASN A 307 -29.02 4.35 27.11
CA ASN A 307 -29.09 4.60 28.55
C ASN A 307 -30.44 4.07 29.07
N THR A 308 -30.50 2.82 29.53
CA THR A 308 -31.67 2.27 30.24
C THR A 308 -31.66 2.77 31.68
N GLY A 309 -31.65 4.09 31.84
CA GLY A 309 -31.94 4.75 33.11
C GLY A 309 -33.44 4.75 33.31
N LYS A 310 -33.93 3.82 34.13
CA LYS A 310 -35.23 3.99 34.80
C LYS A 310 -35.15 5.28 35.62
N TRP A 311 -35.95 6.26 35.26
CA TRP A 311 -36.34 7.38 36.12
C TRP A 311 -37.67 7.04 36.77
#